data_AF-A0A2N1QAY2-F1
#
_entry.id   AF-A0A2N1QAY2-F1
#
_cell.length_a   1.000
_cell.length_b   1.000
_cell.length_c   1.000
_cell.angle_alpha   90.00
_cell.angle_beta   90.00
_cell.angle_gamma   90.00
#
_symmetry.space_group_name_H-M   'P 1'
#
loop_
_entity.id
_entity.type
_entity.pdbx_description
1 polymer ?
#
loop_
_entity_poly.entity_id
_entity_poly.type
_entity_poly.pdbx_seq_one_letter_code
_entity_poly.pdbx_strand_id
1 'polypeptide(L)'
;MTNRIAITDKTIYRSIKFLFKYLKYDMFHEIYKKLWFDQDTAKDSREKDILAYIKSLKYLMNNLSSGINPDLIKDSYFLLTGAKLSEKKVEKILVSYYSNNEESGHICATMIHKAIYESIKIKKIQYAMLLTNYVLLRNGYAIITIFQSEIEKYRHAIRNLETDWTYLYGFIVANELYIRNADLKIQDTPLRYTKDSFISEIIKHKNRLIHDFRIQNIYLYGSLSRNQNNLSSDVDMLIIMDEKHLEYFEKVQLIASCKKYLEKNLEIRIDLIDIRSAIKLFGTRGIGQAIKIY
;
A
#
# COMPACT_ATOMS: atom_id res chain seq x y z
N MET A 1 4.01 -8.70 -26.48
CA MET A 1 3.45 -9.11 -25.17
C MET A 1 4.23 -8.39 -24.09
N THR A 2 3.70 -7.31 -23.54
CA THR A 2 4.32 -6.57 -22.43
C THR A 2 4.27 -7.45 -21.19
N ASN A 3 5.44 -7.72 -20.58
CA ASN A 3 5.53 -8.32 -19.25
C ASN A 3 4.67 -7.48 -18.29
N ARG A 4 3.48 -7.97 -17.94
CA ARG A 4 2.65 -7.33 -16.93
C ARG A 4 3.43 -7.37 -15.62
N ILE A 5 3.74 -6.22 -15.05
CA ILE A 5 4.31 -6.14 -13.72
C ILE A 5 3.32 -6.83 -12.77
N ALA A 6 3.76 -7.92 -12.13
CA ALA A 6 2.97 -8.59 -11.11
C ALA A 6 2.97 -7.72 -9.84
N ILE A 7 1.97 -6.85 -9.71
CA ILE A 7 1.75 -6.05 -8.50
C ILE A 7 1.30 -6.96 -7.38
N THR A 8 1.91 -6.82 -6.22
CA THR A 8 1.56 -7.64 -5.04
C THR A 8 0.28 -7.15 -4.36
N ASP A 9 -0.48 -8.06 -3.74
CA ASP A 9 -1.60 -7.69 -2.86
C ASP A 9 -1.18 -6.68 -1.78
N LYS A 10 0.06 -6.81 -1.29
CA LYS A 10 0.67 -5.91 -0.30
C LYS A 10 0.76 -4.48 -0.81
N THR A 11 1.15 -4.30 -2.06
CA THR A 11 1.17 -2.99 -2.73
C THR A 11 -0.25 -2.43 -2.87
N ILE A 12 -1.22 -3.29 -3.22
CA ILE A 12 -2.62 -2.87 -3.40
C ILE A 12 -3.28 -2.43 -2.09
N TYR A 13 -3.30 -3.25 -1.04
CA TYR A 13 -3.95 -2.84 0.22
C TYR A 13 -3.20 -1.69 0.91
N ARG A 14 -1.90 -1.51 0.66
CA ARG A 14 -1.15 -0.33 1.11
C ARG A 14 -1.62 0.94 0.38
N SER A 15 -1.82 0.89 -0.94
CA SER A 15 -2.31 2.05 -1.69
C SER A 15 -3.68 2.51 -1.18
N ILE A 16 -4.58 1.55 -0.91
CA ILE A 16 -5.90 1.81 -0.31
C ILE A 16 -5.73 2.47 1.06
N LYS A 17 -4.93 1.88 1.96
CA LYS A 17 -4.66 2.44 3.30
C LYS A 17 -4.20 3.89 3.23
N PHE A 18 -3.22 4.18 2.38
CA PHE A 18 -2.64 5.52 2.30
C PHE A 18 -3.59 6.55 1.70
N LEU A 19 -4.40 6.17 0.71
CA LEU A 19 -5.49 7.02 0.22
C LEU A 19 -6.48 7.36 1.35
N PHE A 20 -6.95 6.38 2.09
CA PHE A 20 -7.92 6.63 3.16
C PHE A 20 -7.30 7.38 4.35
N LYS A 21 -6.01 7.19 4.63
CA LYS A 21 -5.27 8.05 5.57
C LYS A 21 -5.21 9.50 5.09
N TYR A 22 -4.96 9.74 3.80
CA TYR A 22 -5.01 11.07 3.20
C TYR A 22 -6.41 11.71 3.36
N LEU A 23 -7.46 10.90 3.25
CA LEU A 23 -8.86 11.29 3.50
C LEU A 23 -9.21 11.40 5.00
N LYS A 24 -8.23 11.28 5.90
CA LYS A 24 -8.38 11.37 7.36
C LYS A 24 -9.20 10.23 8.00
N TYR A 25 -9.21 9.06 7.41
CA TYR A 25 -9.78 7.86 8.02
C TYR A 25 -8.73 7.25 8.95
N ASP A 26 -8.94 7.39 10.26
CA ASP A 26 -8.08 6.78 11.27
C ASP A 26 -8.53 5.34 11.54
N MET A 27 -7.90 4.39 10.83
CA MET A 27 -8.23 2.97 10.86
C MET A 27 -6.97 2.12 10.99
N PHE A 28 -7.05 1.05 11.78
CA PHE A 28 -5.95 0.11 11.94
C PHE A 28 -5.57 -0.56 10.62
N HIS A 29 -4.27 -0.85 10.46
CA HIS A 29 -3.75 -1.47 9.26
C HIS A 29 -4.46 -2.78 8.87
N GLU A 30 -4.76 -3.61 9.88
CA GLU A 30 -5.33 -4.95 9.69
C GLU A 30 -6.73 -4.90 9.04
N ILE A 31 -7.48 -3.81 9.22
CA ILE A 31 -8.81 -3.64 8.64
C ILE A 31 -8.72 -3.61 7.11
N TYR A 32 -7.78 -2.84 6.55
CA TYR A 32 -7.57 -2.76 5.11
C TYR A 32 -7.20 -4.12 4.50
N LYS A 33 -6.33 -4.87 5.18
CA LYS A 33 -5.91 -6.21 4.76
C LYS A 33 -7.10 -7.19 4.78
N LYS A 34 -7.86 -7.22 5.87
CA LYS A 34 -9.02 -8.11 6.01
C LYS A 34 -10.11 -7.80 5.00
N LEU A 35 -10.42 -6.53 4.77
CA LEU A 35 -11.40 -6.12 3.74
C LEU A 35 -10.91 -6.46 2.32
N TRP A 36 -9.60 -6.35 2.03
CA TRP A 36 -9.04 -6.73 0.73
C TRP A 36 -9.19 -8.23 0.45
N PHE A 37 -8.91 -9.08 1.44
CA PHE A 37 -9.01 -10.54 1.30
C PHE A 37 -10.41 -11.10 1.59
N ASP A 38 -11.43 -10.25 1.71
CA ASP A 38 -12.81 -10.64 2.03
C ASP A 38 -12.92 -11.48 3.33
N GLN A 39 -12.03 -11.24 4.30
CA GLN A 39 -11.95 -11.96 5.59
C GLN A 39 -12.78 -11.33 6.72
N ASP A 40 -13.35 -10.15 6.49
CA ASP A 40 -14.17 -9.43 7.46
C ASP A 40 -15.24 -8.60 6.73
N THR A 41 -16.32 -8.27 7.42
CA THR A 41 -17.39 -7.41 6.91
C THR A 41 -17.24 -6.00 7.46
N ALA A 42 -17.62 -4.99 6.67
CA ALA A 42 -17.57 -3.60 7.10
C ALA A 42 -18.56 -3.31 8.25
N LYS A 43 -18.05 -2.84 9.38
CA LYS A 43 -18.80 -2.64 10.64
C LYS A 43 -19.35 -1.23 10.79
N ASP A 44 -18.61 -0.23 10.33
CA ASP A 44 -18.99 1.18 10.42
C ASP A 44 -19.05 1.86 9.04
N SER A 45 -19.46 3.14 9.01
CA SER A 45 -19.55 3.91 7.77
C SER A 45 -18.21 4.08 7.07
N ARG A 46 -17.11 4.19 7.84
CA ARG A 46 -15.76 4.35 7.29
C ARG A 46 -15.28 3.07 6.61
N GLU A 47 -15.50 1.92 7.25
CA GLU A 47 -15.23 0.61 6.66
C GLU A 47 -16.09 0.36 5.41
N LYS A 48 -17.35 0.81 5.40
CA LYS A 48 -18.23 0.71 4.23
C LYS A 48 -17.68 1.51 3.05
N ASP A 49 -17.13 2.70 3.29
CA ASP A 49 -16.49 3.49 2.25
C ASP A 49 -15.22 2.82 1.70
N ILE A 50 -14.40 2.24 2.58
CA ILE A 50 -13.21 1.47 2.20
C ILE A 50 -13.62 0.25 1.36
N LEU A 51 -14.65 -0.48 1.81
CA LEU A 51 -15.17 -1.65 1.11
C LEU A 51 -15.74 -1.28 -0.28
N ALA A 52 -16.46 -0.17 -0.40
CA ALA A 52 -16.95 0.34 -1.69
C ALA A 52 -15.80 0.65 -2.66
N TYR A 53 -14.71 1.26 -2.15
CA TYR A 53 -13.50 1.48 -2.93
C TYR A 53 -12.86 0.17 -3.38
N ILE A 54 -12.72 -0.81 -2.47
CA ILE A 54 -12.16 -2.13 -2.77
C ILE A 54 -12.98 -2.84 -3.85
N LYS A 55 -14.31 -2.83 -3.73
CA LYS A 55 -15.21 -3.45 -4.72
C LYS A 55 -15.05 -2.81 -6.11
N SER A 56 -14.99 -1.48 -6.17
CA SER A 56 -14.75 -0.75 -7.41
C SER A 56 -13.37 -1.05 -8.01
N LEU A 57 -12.32 -1.11 -7.18
CA LEU A 57 -10.97 -1.46 -7.63
C LEU A 57 -10.89 -2.89 -8.16
N LYS A 58 -11.44 -3.88 -7.43
CA LYS A 58 -11.50 -5.28 -7.87
C LYS A 58 -12.25 -5.42 -9.19
N TYR A 59 -13.38 -4.72 -9.36
CA TYR A 59 -14.10 -4.67 -10.63
C TYR A 59 -13.21 -4.16 -11.77
N LEU A 60 -12.50 -3.05 -11.58
CA LEU A 60 -11.58 -2.51 -12.59
C LEU A 60 -10.45 -3.49 -12.91
N MET A 61 -9.85 -4.10 -11.89
CA MET A 61 -8.77 -5.09 -12.07
C MET A 61 -9.22 -6.33 -12.84
N ASN A 62 -10.43 -6.82 -12.57
CA ASN A 62 -11.02 -7.95 -13.30
C ASN A 62 -11.35 -7.61 -14.77
N ASN A 63 -11.38 -6.32 -15.12
CA ASN A 63 -11.67 -5.81 -16.46
C ASN A 63 -10.44 -5.16 -17.12
N LEU A 64 -9.22 -5.54 -16.75
CA LEU A 64 -7.98 -4.98 -17.35
C LEU A 64 -7.81 -5.28 -18.85
N SER A 65 -8.45 -6.32 -19.37
CA SER A 65 -8.45 -6.60 -20.82
C SER A 65 -9.39 -5.69 -21.62
N SER A 66 -10.41 -5.13 -20.96
CA SER A 66 -11.37 -4.21 -21.59
C SER A 66 -10.74 -2.84 -21.80
N GLY A 67 -11.15 -2.09 -22.83
CA GLY A 67 -10.83 -0.66 -22.98
C GLY A 67 -11.58 0.22 -21.97
N ILE A 68 -11.24 1.52 -21.86
CA ILE A 68 -12.10 2.46 -21.10
C ILE A 68 -13.34 2.70 -21.96
N ASN A 69 -14.51 2.42 -21.41
CA ASN A 69 -15.79 2.55 -22.11
C ASN A 69 -16.87 3.08 -21.12
N PRO A 70 -18.07 3.46 -21.60
CA PRO A 70 -19.12 4.01 -20.76
C PRO A 70 -19.50 3.10 -19.59
N ASP A 71 -19.67 1.79 -19.82
CA ASP A 71 -20.13 0.84 -18.81
C ASP A 71 -19.10 0.68 -17.70
N LEU A 72 -17.82 0.53 -18.05
CA LEU A 72 -16.73 0.45 -17.09
C LEU A 72 -16.65 1.69 -16.20
N ILE A 73 -16.85 2.88 -16.76
CA ILE A 73 -16.89 4.14 -16.00
C ILE A 73 -18.12 4.14 -15.07
N LYS A 74 -19.31 3.87 -15.61
CA LYS A 74 -20.58 3.92 -14.85
C LYS A 74 -20.60 2.89 -13.72
N ASP A 75 -20.24 1.65 -13.99
CA ASP A 75 -20.27 0.55 -13.04
C ASP A 75 -19.25 0.75 -11.92
N SER A 76 -18.01 1.11 -12.27
CA SER A 76 -16.98 1.39 -11.25
C SER A 76 -17.38 2.57 -10.36
N TYR A 77 -18.00 3.61 -10.92
CA TYR A 77 -18.50 4.74 -10.14
C TYR A 77 -19.68 4.35 -9.24
N PHE A 78 -20.61 3.54 -9.77
CA PHE A 78 -21.75 3.02 -9.02
C PHE A 78 -21.30 2.14 -7.86
N LEU A 79 -20.32 1.25 -8.05
CA LEU A 79 -19.75 0.43 -6.98
C LEU A 79 -19.10 1.28 -5.87
N LEU A 80 -18.50 2.42 -6.22
CA LEU A 80 -17.86 3.32 -5.25
C LEU A 80 -18.88 4.17 -4.45
N THR A 81 -19.96 4.60 -5.10
CA THR A 81 -20.83 5.67 -4.58
C THR A 81 -22.29 5.27 -4.35
N GLY A 82 -22.75 4.19 -4.97
CA GLY A 82 -24.17 3.83 -5.08
C GLY A 82 -24.97 4.74 -6.03
N ALA A 83 -24.32 5.70 -6.70
CA ALA A 83 -24.97 6.69 -7.57
C ALA A 83 -24.62 6.45 -9.04
N LYS A 84 -25.55 6.81 -9.92
CA LYS A 84 -25.33 6.79 -11.38
C LYS A 84 -24.55 8.03 -11.81
N LEU A 85 -23.53 7.84 -12.65
CA LEU A 85 -22.82 8.94 -13.28
C LEU A 85 -23.59 9.41 -14.52
N SER A 86 -23.82 10.72 -14.65
CA SER A 86 -24.51 11.31 -15.81
C SER A 86 -23.71 11.12 -17.10
N GLU A 87 -24.39 10.94 -18.23
CA GLU A 87 -23.76 10.79 -19.55
C GLU A 87 -22.74 11.89 -19.87
N LYS A 88 -23.08 13.16 -19.62
CA LYS A 88 -22.16 14.29 -19.84
C LYS A 88 -20.81 14.15 -19.11
N LYS A 89 -20.80 13.55 -17.92
CA LYS A 89 -19.57 13.30 -17.15
C LYS A 89 -18.80 12.11 -17.71
N VAL A 90 -19.50 11.06 -18.11
CA VAL A 90 -18.92 9.89 -18.77
C VAL A 90 -18.23 10.30 -20.06
N GLU A 91 -18.92 11.09 -20.89
CA GLU A 91 -18.40 11.66 -22.13
C GLU A 91 -17.13 12.49 -21.88
N LYS A 92 -17.13 13.41 -20.90
CA LYS A 92 -15.93 14.21 -20.57
C LYS A 92 -14.72 13.33 -20.20
N ILE A 93 -14.93 12.23 -19.47
CA ILE A 93 -13.87 11.29 -19.11
C ILE A 93 -13.38 10.52 -20.37
N LEU A 94 -14.31 10.07 -21.22
CA LEU A 94 -13.97 9.34 -22.46
C LEU A 94 -13.20 10.23 -23.44
N VAL A 95 -13.64 11.47 -23.67
CA VAL A 95 -12.92 12.43 -24.49
C VAL A 95 -11.50 12.63 -23.96
N SER A 96 -11.36 12.83 -22.65
CA SER A 96 -10.02 12.95 -22.05
C SER A 96 -9.17 11.69 -22.21
N TYR A 97 -9.75 10.49 -22.18
CA TYR A 97 -9.02 9.25 -22.41
C TYR A 97 -8.55 9.12 -23.86
N TYR A 98 -9.49 9.20 -24.81
CA TYR A 98 -9.23 8.94 -26.22
C TYR A 98 -8.41 10.03 -26.89
N SER A 99 -8.44 11.28 -26.40
CA SER A 99 -7.52 12.32 -26.88
C SER A 99 -6.07 12.13 -26.42
N ASN A 100 -5.81 11.23 -25.47
CA ASN A 100 -4.48 11.01 -24.89
C ASN A 100 -4.10 9.51 -24.85
N ASN A 101 -4.77 8.64 -25.63
CA ASN A 101 -4.55 7.20 -25.57
C ASN A 101 -3.30 6.76 -26.36
N GLU A 102 -2.86 7.56 -27.33
CA GLU A 102 -1.62 7.36 -28.09
C GLU A 102 -0.39 7.94 -27.38
N GLU A 103 -0.61 8.79 -26.37
CA GLU A 103 0.44 9.31 -25.50
C GLU A 103 0.95 8.25 -24.51
N SER A 104 1.97 8.60 -23.72
CA SER A 104 2.40 7.73 -22.62
C SER A 104 1.27 7.45 -21.63
N GLY A 105 1.21 6.23 -21.08
CA GLY A 105 0.17 5.86 -20.11
C GLY A 105 0.16 6.75 -18.87
N HIS A 106 1.29 7.36 -18.49
CA HIS A 106 1.37 8.36 -17.40
C HIS A 106 0.66 9.67 -17.77
N ILE A 107 0.82 10.18 -19.00
CA ILE A 107 0.08 11.37 -19.48
C ILE A 107 -1.42 11.06 -19.51
N CYS A 108 -1.80 9.94 -20.12
CA CYS A 108 -3.19 9.50 -20.20
C CYS A 108 -3.84 9.41 -18.80
N ALA A 109 -3.14 8.79 -17.84
CA ALA A 109 -3.60 8.67 -16.46
C ALA A 109 -3.74 10.05 -15.77
N THR A 110 -2.81 10.97 -16.03
CA THR A 110 -2.86 12.34 -15.50
C THR A 110 -4.07 13.11 -16.02
N MET A 111 -4.32 13.02 -17.33
CA MET A 111 -5.43 13.73 -17.98
C MET A 111 -6.79 13.19 -17.53
N ILE A 112 -6.93 11.87 -17.39
CA ILE A 112 -8.13 11.27 -16.79
C ILE A 112 -8.33 11.74 -15.36
N HIS A 113 -7.27 11.77 -14.55
CA HIS A 113 -7.35 12.25 -13.17
C HIS A 113 -7.88 13.68 -13.12
N LYS A 114 -7.35 14.57 -13.98
CA LYS A 114 -7.81 15.95 -14.15
C LYS A 114 -9.27 16.01 -14.55
N ALA A 115 -9.67 15.29 -15.60
CA ALA A 115 -11.04 15.27 -16.09
C ALA A 115 -12.05 14.85 -15.01
N ILE A 116 -11.71 13.84 -14.19
CA ILE A 116 -12.53 13.39 -13.07
C ILE A 116 -12.59 14.45 -11.98
N TYR A 117 -11.43 14.99 -11.58
CA TYR A 117 -11.34 15.96 -10.49
C TYR A 117 -12.16 17.22 -10.75
N GLU A 118 -12.23 17.66 -12.00
CA GLU A 118 -13.03 18.81 -12.45
C GLU A 118 -14.52 18.49 -12.63
N SER A 119 -14.89 17.25 -12.99
CA SER A 119 -16.27 16.91 -13.39
C SER A 119 -17.09 16.22 -12.29
N ILE A 120 -16.42 15.62 -11.31
CA ILE A 120 -17.05 14.83 -10.25
C ILE A 120 -16.94 15.56 -8.91
N LYS A 121 -18.05 15.57 -8.16
CA LYS A 121 -18.12 16.16 -6.81
C LYS A 121 -17.99 15.10 -5.72
N ILE A 122 -18.79 14.04 -5.81
CA ILE A 122 -18.86 12.97 -4.80
C ILE A 122 -17.70 12.01 -4.98
N LYS A 123 -16.93 11.78 -3.91
CA LYS A 123 -15.78 10.86 -3.86
C LYS A 123 -14.79 11.07 -5.02
N LYS A 124 -14.60 12.32 -5.44
CA LYS A 124 -13.83 12.66 -6.65
C LYS A 124 -12.36 12.21 -6.58
N ILE A 125 -11.72 12.32 -5.42
CA ILE A 125 -10.33 11.90 -5.23
C ILE A 125 -10.23 10.38 -5.31
N GLN A 126 -11.14 9.67 -4.62
CA GLN A 126 -11.21 8.22 -4.68
C GLN A 126 -11.40 7.73 -6.12
N TYR A 127 -12.35 8.31 -6.84
CA TYR A 127 -12.64 7.89 -8.21
C TYR A 127 -11.52 8.26 -9.19
N ALA A 128 -10.90 9.43 -9.02
CA ALA A 128 -9.75 9.82 -9.83
C ALA A 128 -8.59 8.82 -9.64
N MET A 129 -8.31 8.42 -8.40
CA MET A 129 -7.29 7.40 -8.09
C MET A 129 -7.62 6.03 -8.70
N LEU A 130 -8.89 5.61 -8.68
CA LEU A 130 -9.32 4.33 -9.27
C LEU A 130 -9.03 4.28 -10.77
N LEU A 131 -9.50 5.27 -11.54
CA LEU A 131 -9.28 5.28 -12.98
C LEU A 131 -7.83 5.60 -13.37
N THR A 132 -7.11 6.39 -12.58
CA THR A 132 -5.65 6.59 -12.76
C THR A 132 -4.93 5.24 -12.67
N ASN A 133 -5.17 4.48 -11.60
CA ASN A 133 -4.55 3.18 -11.39
C ASN A 133 -4.97 2.17 -12.47
N TYR A 134 -6.21 2.20 -12.92
CA TYR A 134 -6.68 1.34 -14.01
C TYR A 134 -5.94 1.60 -15.33
N VAL A 135 -5.74 2.87 -15.69
CA VAL A 135 -4.98 3.26 -16.90
C VAL A 135 -3.53 2.81 -16.78
N LEU A 136 -2.88 3.05 -15.64
CA LEU A 136 -1.49 2.63 -15.41
C LEU A 136 -1.33 1.11 -15.53
N LEU A 137 -2.19 0.35 -14.84
CA LEU A 137 -2.19 -1.11 -14.88
C LEU A 137 -2.37 -1.66 -16.30
N ARG A 138 -3.31 -1.10 -17.08
CA ARG A 138 -3.53 -1.50 -18.48
C ARG A 138 -2.30 -1.29 -19.35
N ASN A 139 -1.55 -0.23 -19.09
CA ASN A 139 -0.32 0.10 -19.81
C ASN A 139 0.91 -0.63 -19.25
N GLY A 140 0.73 -1.57 -18.31
CA GLY A 140 1.82 -2.35 -17.75
C GLY A 140 2.68 -1.60 -16.73
N TYR A 141 2.15 -0.53 -16.13
CA TYR A 141 2.80 0.24 -15.06
C TYR A 141 2.32 -0.18 -13.68
N ALA A 142 3.08 0.18 -12.64
CA ALA A 142 2.64 0.03 -11.26
C ALA A 142 1.49 1.00 -10.92
N ILE A 143 0.74 0.70 -9.86
CA ILE A 143 -0.24 1.64 -9.30
C ILE A 143 0.47 2.78 -8.56
N ILE A 144 -0.24 3.89 -8.34
CA ILE A 144 0.23 4.98 -7.47
C ILE A 144 -0.33 4.87 -6.04
N THR A 145 0.43 5.40 -5.09
CA THR A 145 0.12 5.45 -3.65
C THR A 145 0.49 6.81 -3.06
N ILE A 146 -0.43 7.49 -2.38
CA ILE A 146 -0.15 8.78 -1.72
C ILE A 146 0.54 8.53 -0.37
N PHE A 147 1.84 8.24 -0.38
CA PHE A 147 2.61 8.01 0.84
C PHE A 147 2.59 9.23 1.77
N GLN A 148 2.73 9.00 3.08
CA GLN A 148 2.72 10.08 4.09
C GLN A 148 3.74 11.19 3.79
N SER A 149 4.93 10.81 3.32
CA SER A 149 6.01 11.73 2.94
C SER A 149 5.71 12.54 1.67
N GLU A 150 4.69 12.17 0.91
CA GLU A 150 4.35 12.77 -0.39
C GLU A 150 2.99 13.48 -0.39
N ILE A 151 2.29 13.52 0.75
CA ILE A 151 1.00 14.18 0.89
C ILE A 151 1.06 15.63 0.40
N GLU A 152 2.08 16.39 0.77
CA GLU A 152 2.20 17.80 0.36
C GLU A 152 2.50 17.96 -1.12
N LYS A 153 3.26 17.03 -1.73
CA LYS A 153 3.49 17.01 -3.17
C LYS A 153 2.18 16.77 -3.92
N TYR A 154 1.40 15.79 -3.50
CA TYR A 154 0.09 15.52 -4.10
C TYR A 154 -0.87 16.69 -3.91
N ARG A 155 -0.94 17.29 -2.71
CA ARG A 155 -1.76 18.49 -2.46
C ARG A 155 -1.35 19.68 -3.31
N HIS A 156 -0.05 19.87 -3.52
CA HIS A 156 0.45 20.91 -4.41
C HIS A 156 0.02 20.64 -5.86
N ALA A 157 0.18 19.40 -6.35
CA ALA A 157 -0.27 19.01 -7.68
C ALA A 157 -1.77 19.23 -7.89
N ILE A 158 -2.60 18.86 -6.91
CA ILE A 158 -4.05 19.05 -6.99
C ILE A 158 -4.44 20.53 -6.95
N ARG A 159 -3.76 21.37 -6.16
CA ARG A 159 -4.02 22.82 -6.12
C ARG A 159 -3.70 23.53 -7.42
N ASN A 160 -2.70 23.04 -8.15
CA ASN A 160 -2.26 23.60 -9.43
C ASN A 160 -2.83 22.85 -10.64
N LEU A 161 -3.75 21.90 -10.44
CA LEU A 161 -4.17 20.99 -11.51
C LEU A 161 -4.81 21.68 -12.72
N GLU A 162 -5.48 22.81 -12.49
CA GLU A 162 -6.11 23.61 -13.55
C GLU A 162 -5.09 24.47 -14.31
N THR A 163 -4.09 25.02 -13.62
CA THR A 163 -3.10 25.95 -14.17
C THR A 163 -1.87 25.26 -14.73
N ASP A 164 -1.43 24.18 -14.08
CA ASP A 164 -0.25 23.39 -14.44
C ASP A 164 -0.43 21.93 -14.01
N TRP A 165 -0.92 21.11 -14.94
CA TRP A 165 -1.13 19.67 -14.74
C TRP A 165 0.19 18.89 -14.63
N THR A 166 1.34 19.49 -15.00
CA THR A 166 2.62 18.79 -15.04
C THR A 166 3.11 18.41 -13.64
N TYR A 167 2.67 19.11 -12.58
CA TYR A 167 2.91 18.70 -11.20
C TYR A 167 2.27 17.35 -10.86
N LEU A 168 1.05 17.10 -11.35
CA LEU A 168 0.39 15.81 -11.15
C LEU A 168 1.05 14.72 -11.98
N TYR A 169 1.44 15.03 -13.22
CA TYR A 169 2.21 14.11 -14.05
C TYR A 169 3.53 13.70 -13.38
N GLY A 170 4.31 14.67 -12.91
CA GLY A 170 5.56 14.43 -12.19
C GLY A 170 5.36 13.60 -10.92
N PHE A 171 4.28 13.86 -10.16
CA PHE A 171 3.90 13.03 -9.02
C PHE A 171 3.61 11.59 -9.43
N ILE A 172 2.78 11.38 -10.47
CA ILE A 172 2.40 10.04 -10.95
C ILE A 172 3.63 9.26 -11.41
N VAL A 173 4.50 9.86 -12.22
CA VAL A 173 5.72 9.22 -12.74
C VAL A 173 6.67 8.84 -11.61
N ALA A 174 7.01 9.79 -10.72
CA ALA A 174 7.96 9.53 -9.63
C ALA A 174 7.45 8.45 -8.67
N ASN A 175 6.15 8.49 -8.35
CA ASN A 175 5.53 7.56 -7.42
C ASN A 175 5.44 6.13 -7.99
N GLU A 176 5.04 6.02 -9.24
CA GLU A 176 4.94 4.73 -9.93
C GLU A 176 6.32 4.08 -10.10
N LEU A 177 7.35 4.84 -10.49
CA LEU A 177 8.73 4.34 -10.59
C LEU A 177 9.26 3.85 -9.24
N TYR A 178 8.98 4.57 -8.15
CA TYR A 178 9.36 4.16 -6.81
C TYR A 178 8.73 2.81 -6.43
N ILE A 179 7.42 2.65 -6.67
CA ILE A 179 6.69 1.42 -6.36
C ILE A 179 7.18 0.26 -7.22
N ARG A 180 7.33 0.47 -8.53
CA ARG A 180 7.86 -0.53 -9.46
C ARG A 180 9.22 -1.07 -9.00
N ASN A 181 10.14 -0.19 -8.65
CA ASN A 181 11.46 -0.57 -8.18
C ASN A 181 11.42 -1.27 -6.82
N ALA A 182 10.47 -0.92 -5.94
CA ALA A 182 10.28 -1.60 -4.67
C ALA A 182 9.75 -3.04 -4.85
N ASP A 183 8.79 -3.23 -5.75
CA ASP A 183 8.18 -4.54 -6.04
C ASP A 183 9.14 -5.48 -6.77
N LEU A 184 9.94 -4.98 -7.71
CA LEU A 184 11.00 -5.78 -8.35
C LEU A 184 11.96 -6.37 -7.31
N LYS A 185 12.37 -5.57 -6.31
CA LYS A 185 13.25 -6.06 -5.25
C LYS A 185 12.59 -7.11 -4.33
N ILE A 186 11.25 -7.15 -4.24
CA ILE A 186 10.52 -8.11 -3.38
C ILE A 186 10.54 -9.52 -3.99
N GLN A 187 10.57 -9.64 -5.32
CA GLN A 187 10.51 -10.93 -6.01
C GLN A 187 11.80 -11.77 -5.90
N ASP A 188 12.92 -11.17 -5.49
CA ASP A 188 14.25 -11.80 -5.53
C ASP A 188 14.67 -12.56 -4.25
N THR A 189 13.90 -12.53 -3.16
CA THR A 189 14.30 -13.17 -1.88
C THR A 189 13.21 -14.08 -1.32
N PRO A 190 13.15 -15.36 -1.75
CA PRO A 190 12.17 -16.30 -1.23
C PRO A 190 12.43 -16.60 0.25
N LEU A 191 11.36 -16.67 1.06
CA LEU A 191 11.41 -17.04 2.45
C LEU A 191 11.83 -18.51 2.59
N ARG A 192 13.02 -18.75 3.15
CA ARG A 192 13.61 -20.09 3.32
C ARG A 192 13.29 -20.76 4.65
N TYR A 193 12.62 -20.06 5.57
CA TYR A 193 12.40 -20.55 6.92
C TYR A 193 10.95 -20.99 7.15
N THR A 194 10.80 -22.14 7.80
CA THR A 194 9.59 -22.47 8.57
C THR A 194 9.60 -21.67 9.88
N LYS A 195 8.42 -21.51 10.50
CA LYS A 195 8.28 -20.82 11.79
C LYS A 195 9.28 -21.32 12.85
N ASP A 196 9.40 -22.63 13.03
CA ASP A 196 10.24 -23.21 14.09
C ASP A 196 11.74 -23.07 13.75
N SER A 197 12.10 -23.22 12.47
CA SER A 197 13.48 -22.98 12.02
C SER A 197 13.88 -21.51 12.18
N PHE A 198 12.97 -20.57 11.94
CA PHE A 198 13.22 -19.15 12.11
C PHE A 198 13.44 -18.78 13.58
N ILE A 199 12.59 -19.29 14.48
CA ILE A 199 12.72 -19.09 15.93
C ILE A 199 14.08 -19.62 16.41
N SER A 200 14.45 -20.83 15.98
CA SER A 200 15.73 -21.45 16.32
C SER A 200 16.92 -20.61 15.82
N GLU A 201 16.83 -20.06 14.61
CA GLU A 201 17.88 -19.23 14.04
C GLU A 201 18.05 -17.90 14.79
N ILE A 202 16.95 -17.22 15.14
CA ILE A 202 16.99 -15.99 15.94
C ILE A 202 17.62 -16.23 17.32
N ILE A 203 17.36 -17.39 17.94
CA ILE A 203 17.95 -17.73 19.25
C ILE A 203 19.48 -17.80 19.16
N LYS A 204 20.07 -18.24 18.04
CA LYS A 204 21.53 -18.25 17.85
C LYS A 204 22.14 -16.85 17.92
N HIS A 205 21.36 -15.81 17.61
CA HIS A 205 21.79 -14.41 17.67
C HIS A 205 21.45 -13.72 19.00
N LYS A 206 20.77 -14.39 19.94
CA LYS A 206 20.23 -13.80 21.18
C LYS A 206 21.23 -12.94 21.94
N ASN A 207 22.42 -13.46 22.21
CA ASN A 207 23.43 -12.74 23.01
C ASN A 207 23.80 -11.40 22.35
N ARG A 208 24.02 -11.42 21.03
CA ARG A 208 24.36 -10.20 20.29
C ARG A 208 23.19 -9.22 20.26
N LEU A 209 21.97 -9.72 20.08
CA LEU A 209 20.76 -8.90 20.09
C LEU A 209 20.53 -8.21 21.44
N ILE A 210 20.82 -8.90 22.55
CA ILE A 210 20.73 -8.32 23.89
C ILE A 210 21.84 -7.29 24.13
N HIS A 211 23.09 -7.63 23.82
CA HIS A 211 24.24 -6.81 24.21
C HIS A 211 24.54 -5.66 23.23
N ASP A 212 24.61 -5.95 21.93
CA ASP A 212 25.00 -4.96 20.91
C ASP A 212 23.82 -4.06 20.53
N PHE A 213 22.60 -4.62 20.52
CA PHE A 213 21.41 -3.92 20.03
C PHE A 213 20.41 -3.56 21.15
N ARG A 214 20.71 -3.92 22.41
CA ARG A 214 19.90 -3.61 23.60
C ARG A 214 18.45 -4.13 23.50
N ILE A 215 18.25 -5.29 22.88
CA ILE A 215 16.92 -5.90 22.74
C ILE A 215 16.67 -6.85 23.92
N GLN A 216 15.71 -6.51 24.78
CA GLN A 216 15.29 -7.32 25.92
C GLN A 216 14.43 -8.52 25.50
N ASN A 217 13.45 -8.28 24.62
CA ASN A 217 12.55 -9.32 24.14
C ASN A 217 12.31 -9.21 22.65
N ILE A 218 12.11 -10.38 22.04
CA ILE A 218 11.74 -10.52 20.63
C ILE A 218 10.50 -11.37 20.51
N TYR A 219 9.59 -10.93 19.64
CA TYR A 219 8.41 -11.67 19.29
C TYR A 219 8.33 -11.82 17.77
N LEU A 220 7.96 -13.01 17.31
CA LEU A 220 7.58 -13.25 15.93
C LEU A 220 6.12 -12.85 15.74
N TYR A 221 5.84 -12.04 14.71
CA TYR A 221 4.51 -11.54 14.41
C TYR A 221 4.19 -11.73 12.91
N GLY A 222 2.95 -11.40 12.50
CA GLY A 222 2.57 -11.35 11.09
C GLY A 222 2.22 -12.70 10.48
N SER A 223 2.43 -12.83 9.17
CA SER A 223 2.00 -14.02 8.41
C SER A 223 2.74 -15.29 8.82
N LEU A 224 4.04 -15.21 9.14
CA LEU A 224 4.84 -16.37 9.54
C LEU A 224 4.40 -16.93 10.91
N SER A 225 4.03 -16.08 11.88
CA SER A 225 3.54 -16.58 13.17
C SER A 225 2.21 -17.35 13.04
N ARG A 226 1.40 -17.00 12.03
CA ARG A 226 0.09 -17.60 11.72
C ARG A 226 0.15 -18.76 10.72
N ASN A 227 1.33 -19.15 10.22
CA ASN A 227 1.51 -20.10 9.11
C ASN A 227 0.74 -19.69 7.82
N GLN A 228 0.63 -18.39 7.57
CA GLN A 228 -0.05 -17.80 6.40
C GLN A 228 0.92 -17.07 5.46
N ASN A 229 2.21 -17.37 5.56
CA ASN A 229 3.26 -16.76 4.74
C ASN A 229 3.28 -17.38 3.32
N ASN A 230 3.55 -16.54 2.32
CA ASN A 230 3.89 -16.97 0.98
C ASN A 230 5.41 -16.85 0.76
N LEU A 231 5.91 -17.38 -0.37
CA LEU A 231 7.34 -17.39 -0.68
C LEU A 231 7.97 -16.00 -0.68
N SER A 232 7.23 -14.92 -0.95
CA SER A 232 7.74 -13.54 -0.97
C SER A 232 7.42 -12.74 0.30
N SER A 233 7.05 -13.40 1.40
CA SER A 233 6.69 -12.71 2.65
C SER A 233 7.94 -12.24 3.39
N ASP A 234 7.96 -10.96 3.76
CA ASP A 234 8.87 -10.45 4.79
C ASP A 234 8.57 -11.11 6.14
N VAL A 235 9.55 -11.19 7.05
CA VAL A 235 9.31 -11.64 8.42
C VAL A 235 9.08 -10.45 9.35
N ASP A 236 7.88 -10.36 9.91
CA ASP A 236 7.53 -9.31 10.87
C ASP A 236 7.97 -9.70 12.29
N MET A 237 8.76 -8.83 12.93
CA MET A 237 9.26 -9.02 14.29
C MET A 237 8.93 -7.82 15.17
N LEU A 238 8.48 -8.09 16.39
CA LEU A 238 8.30 -7.08 17.42
C LEU A 238 9.44 -7.16 18.42
N ILE A 239 9.95 -6.01 18.84
CA ILE A 239 11.01 -5.93 19.84
C ILE A 239 10.61 -5.07 21.03
N ILE A 240 11.21 -5.41 22.17
CA ILE A 240 11.24 -4.57 23.36
C ILE A 240 12.70 -4.24 23.62
N MET A 241 13.05 -2.97 23.60
CA MET A 241 14.41 -2.51 23.87
C MET A 241 14.58 -2.10 25.33
N ASP A 242 15.79 -2.26 25.85
CA ASP A 242 16.21 -1.58 27.06
C ASP A 242 16.49 -0.11 26.75
N GLU A 243 15.54 0.74 27.08
CA GLU A 243 15.58 2.17 26.78
C GLU A 243 16.34 2.99 27.83
N LYS A 244 16.90 2.35 28.86
CA LYS A 244 17.57 3.08 29.94
C LYS A 244 18.72 3.91 29.34
N HIS A 245 18.63 5.23 29.47
CA HIS A 245 19.60 6.19 28.90
C HIS A 245 19.73 6.16 27.37
N LEU A 246 18.68 5.76 26.63
CA LEU A 246 18.65 5.93 25.17
C LEU A 246 17.80 7.13 24.77
N GLU A 247 18.40 8.01 23.98
CA GLU A 247 17.66 9.05 23.28
C GLU A 247 16.89 8.47 22.07
N TYR A 248 15.85 9.18 21.63
CA TYR A 248 14.99 8.71 20.54
C TYR A 248 15.77 8.40 19.25
N PHE A 249 16.75 9.24 18.89
CA PHE A 249 17.52 9.06 17.68
C PHE A 249 18.43 7.82 17.74
N GLU A 250 19.06 7.57 18.89
CA GLU A 250 19.89 6.39 19.12
C GLU A 250 19.06 5.11 19.00
N LYS A 251 17.84 5.12 19.54
CA LYS A 251 16.88 4.02 19.37
C LYS A 251 16.63 3.72 17.89
N VAL A 252 16.32 4.74 17.09
CA VAL A 252 16.07 4.56 15.64
C VAL A 252 17.29 3.97 14.93
N GLN A 253 18.50 4.44 15.28
CA GLN A 253 19.74 3.92 14.71
C GLN A 253 20.03 2.47 15.09
N LEU A 254 19.83 2.10 16.35
CA LEU A 254 20.02 0.72 16.82
C LEU A 254 19.05 -0.24 16.14
N ILE A 255 17.77 0.14 15.99
CA ILE A 255 16.77 -0.66 15.28
C ILE A 255 17.17 -0.86 13.81
N ALA A 256 17.56 0.23 13.13
CA ALA A 256 18.00 0.16 11.74
C ALA A 256 19.25 -0.71 11.55
N SER A 257 20.19 -0.64 12.49
CA SER A 257 21.44 -1.43 12.46
C SER A 257 21.17 -2.90 12.77
N CYS A 258 20.29 -3.19 13.73
CA CYS A 258 19.83 -4.54 14.03
C CYS A 258 19.12 -5.18 12.84
N LYS A 259 18.20 -4.43 12.20
CA LYS A 259 17.54 -4.88 10.96
C LYS A 259 18.56 -5.27 9.90
N LYS A 260 19.51 -4.39 9.58
CA LYS A 260 20.58 -4.69 8.59
C LYS A 260 21.40 -5.92 8.97
N TYR A 261 21.74 -6.06 10.25
CA TYR A 261 22.47 -7.21 10.75
C TYR A 261 21.69 -8.51 10.53
N LEU A 262 20.42 -8.55 10.93
CA LEU A 262 19.59 -9.75 10.78
C LEU A 262 19.32 -10.07 9.30
N GLU A 263 18.99 -9.07 8.48
CA GLU A 263 18.75 -9.28 7.04
C GLU A 263 19.99 -9.84 6.33
N LYS A 264 21.19 -9.39 6.72
CA LYS A 264 22.45 -9.91 6.19
C LYS A 264 22.72 -11.35 6.60
N ASN A 265 22.49 -11.71 7.86
CA ASN A 265 22.82 -13.05 8.37
C ASN A 265 21.76 -14.10 7.99
N LEU A 266 20.50 -13.68 7.87
CA LEU A 266 19.40 -14.59 7.56
C LEU A 266 19.09 -14.66 6.06
N GLU A 267 19.65 -13.77 5.24
CA GLU A 267 19.38 -13.65 3.80
C GLU A 267 17.88 -13.49 3.47
N ILE A 268 17.12 -12.89 4.39
CA ILE A 268 15.68 -12.61 4.24
C ILE A 268 15.39 -11.19 4.67
N ARG A 269 14.27 -10.65 4.19
CA ARG A 269 13.77 -9.35 4.63
C ARG A 269 13.09 -9.42 5.99
N ILE A 270 13.37 -8.45 6.84
CA ILE A 270 12.86 -8.40 8.21
C ILE A 270 12.25 -7.04 8.48
N ASP A 271 10.98 -7.02 8.86
CA ASP A 271 10.31 -5.81 9.36
C ASP A 271 10.37 -5.82 10.89
N LEU A 272 11.30 -5.03 11.43
CA LEU A 272 11.55 -4.91 12.86
C LEU A 272 10.82 -3.67 13.42
N ILE A 273 9.88 -3.88 14.35
CA ILE A 273 9.05 -2.81 14.91
C ILE A 273 9.08 -2.85 16.44
N ASP A 274 9.32 -1.70 17.07
CA ASP A 274 9.17 -1.56 18.51
C ASP A 274 7.73 -1.82 18.96
N ILE A 275 7.54 -2.58 20.04
CA ILE A 275 6.21 -3.02 20.48
C ILE A 275 5.26 -1.85 20.77
N ARG A 276 5.77 -0.72 21.28
CA ARG A 276 4.94 0.45 21.61
C ARG A 276 4.46 1.13 20.33
N SER A 277 5.34 1.24 19.34
CA SER A 277 4.99 1.69 17.99
C SER A 277 3.99 0.74 17.33
N ALA A 278 4.17 -0.57 17.49
CA ALA A 278 3.26 -1.58 16.97
C ALA A 278 1.86 -1.49 17.59
N ILE A 279 1.75 -1.27 18.91
CA ILE A 279 0.46 -1.05 19.59
C ILE A 279 -0.27 0.17 19.00
N LYS A 280 0.46 1.27 18.77
CA LYS A 280 -0.12 2.47 18.13
C LYS A 280 -0.58 2.21 16.69
N LEU A 281 0.15 1.40 15.93
CA LEU A 281 -0.12 1.15 14.51
C LEU A 281 -1.18 0.06 14.25
N PHE A 282 -1.23 -0.96 15.10
CA PHE A 282 -2.02 -2.17 14.88
C PHE A 282 -3.09 -2.41 15.95
N GLY A 283 -3.05 -1.68 17.07
CA GLY A 283 -3.87 -1.95 18.24
C GLY A 283 -3.41 -3.19 19.01
N THR A 284 -3.89 -3.36 20.25
CA THR A 284 -3.54 -4.51 21.11
C THR A 284 -4.02 -5.84 20.54
N ARG A 285 -5.22 -5.87 19.94
CA ARG A 285 -5.76 -7.05 19.25
C ARG A 285 -4.95 -7.42 18.01
N GLY A 286 -4.33 -6.44 17.34
CA GLY A 286 -3.48 -6.67 16.18
C GLY A 286 -2.28 -7.54 16.55
N ILE A 287 -1.59 -7.20 17.63
CA ILE A 287 -0.37 -7.89 18.08
C ILE A 287 -0.62 -9.13 18.96
N GLY A 288 -1.87 -9.43 19.31
CA GLY A 288 -2.20 -10.49 20.30
C GLY A 288 -1.84 -11.93 19.89
N GLN A 289 -1.42 -12.15 18.64
CA GLN A 289 -0.95 -13.45 18.14
C GLN A 289 0.57 -13.50 17.94
N ALA A 290 1.30 -12.56 18.55
CA ALA A 290 2.76 -12.58 18.52
C ALA A 290 3.29 -13.73 19.39
N ILE A 291 4.28 -14.46 18.89
CA ILE A 291 4.93 -15.58 19.58
C ILE A 291 6.22 -15.04 20.19
N LYS A 292 6.34 -15.11 21.52
CA LYS A 292 7.58 -14.71 22.20
C LYS A 292 8.70 -15.69 21.85
N ILE A 293 9.84 -15.17 21.40
CA ILE A 293 11.06 -15.95 21.13
C ILE A 293 11.91 -16.01 22.41
N TYR A 294 12.21 -14.86 23.03
CA TYR A 294 12.85 -14.75 24.35
C TYR A 294 12.52 -13.43 25.05
#